data_AF-A0A967LRF0-F1
#
_entry.id   AF-A0A967LRF0-F1
#
_cell.length_a   1.000
_cell.length_b   1.000
_cell.length_c   1.000
_cell.angle_alpha   90.00
_cell.angle_beta   90.00
_cell.angle_gamma   90.00
#
_symmetry.space_group_name_H-M   'P 1'
#
loop_
_entity.id
_entity.type
_entity.pdbx_description
1 polymer ?
#
loop_
_entity_poly.entity_id
_entity_poly.type
_entity_poly.pdbx_seq_one_letter_code
_entity_poly.pdbx_strand_id
1 'polypeptide(L)'
;MPGAEAFRLARGGEKVLARVGEDWLIASVTAPEIDPSAGHLATDDIEIRIEPREEWAQMLREAWRINRDYFYDPGMHGADWDAVWEKYAAFLPHLATRDDLGRVIQWMLSELAV
;
A
#
# COMPACT_ATOMS: atom_id res chain seq x y z
N MET A 1 11.25 -11.10 24.01
CA MET A 1 11.35 -11.80 22.71
C MET A 1 12.61 -11.33 21.99
N PRO A 2 13.70 -12.11 22.05
CA PRO A 2 14.86 -11.84 21.20
C PRO A 2 14.45 -11.88 19.73
N GLY A 3 14.87 -10.90 18.91
CA GLY A 3 14.61 -10.88 17.46
C GLY A 3 13.28 -10.29 17.01
N ALA A 4 12.42 -9.80 17.91
CA ALA A 4 11.20 -9.10 17.52
C ALA A 4 11.49 -7.68 17.01
N GLU A 5 10.99 -7.35 15.82
CA GLU A 5 11.20 -6.05 15.16
C GLU A 5 9.99 -5.11 15.31
N ALA A 6 8.80 -5.69 15.47
CA ALA A 6 7.56 -4.96 15.73
C ALA A 6 6.66 -5.77 16.65
N PHE A 7 5.83 -5.09 17.47
CA PHE A 7 4.82 -5.75 18.28
C PHE A 7 3.58 -4.87 18.51
N ARG A 8 2.45 -5.53 18.77
CA ARG A 8 1.16 -4.94 19.15
C ARG A 8 0.56 -5.77 20.28
N LEU A 9 0.22 -5.11 21.38
CA LEU A 9 -0.52 -5.75 22.47
C LEU A 9 -2.01 -5.83 22.15
N ALA A 10 -2.62 -6.96 22.49
CA ALA A 10 -4.06 -7.09 22.52
C ALA A 10 -4.65 -6.10 23.53
N ARG A 11 -5.89 -5.67 23.30
CA ARG A 11 -6.55 -4.67 24.16
C ARG A 11 -6.60 -5.09 25.64
N GLY A 12 -6.75 -6.37 25.94
CA GLY A 12 -6.76 -6.89 27.32
C GLY A 12 -5.38 -7.16 27.91
N GLY A 13 -4.30 -6.99 27.13
CA GLY A 13 -2.92 -7.18 27.56
C GLY A 13 -2.48 -8.65 27.70
N GLU A 14 -3.35 -9.61 27.40
CA GLU A 14 -3.11 -11.04 27.58
C GLU A 14 -2.31 -11.66 26.41
N LYS A 15 -2.42 -11.07 25.22
CA LYS A 15 -1.73 -11.53 24.01
C LYS A 15 -0.93 -10.42 23.36
N VAL A 16 0.09 -10.82 22.62
CA VAL A 16 0.89 -9.95 21.78
C VAL A 16 0.96 -10.53 20.37
N LEU A 17 0.76 -9.68 19.37
CA LEU A 17 1.16 -9.94 17.99
C LEU A 17 2.57 -9.37 17.83
N ALA A 18 3.54 -10.16 17.39
CA ALA A 18 4.89 -9.69 17.10
C ALA A 18 5.34 -10.12 15.71
N ARG A 19 6.29 -9.37 15.15
CA ARG A 19 6.98 -9.69 13.90
C ARG A 19 8.40 -10.10 14.20
N VAL A 20 8.81 -11.27 13.74
CA VAL A 20 10.18 -11.79 13.84
C VAL A 20 10.61 -12.22 12.43
N GLY A 21 11.58 -11.52 11.84
CA GLY A 21 11.88 -11.69 10.42
C GLY A 21 10.67 -11.36 9.54
N GLU A 22 10.29 -12.28 8.64
CA GLU A 22 9.11 -12.14 7.77
C GLU A 22 7.81 -12.63 8.44
N ASP A 23 7.94 -13.29 9.58
CA ASP A 23 6.87 -14.03 10.21
C ASP A 23 6.10 -13.22 11.25
N TRP A 24 4.81 -13.51 11.34
CA TRP A 24 3.92 -12.98 12.36
C TRP A 24 3.57 -14.05 13.37
N LEU A 25 3.62 -13.69 14.66
CA LEU A 25 3.35 -14.62 15.75
C LEU A 25 2.45 -14.00 16.81
N ILE A 26 1.49 -14.81 17.29
CA ILE A 26 0.60 -14.48 18.39
C ILE A 26 0.98 -15.32 19.59
N ALA A 27 1.38 -14.66 20.68
CA ALA A 27 1.80 -15.32 21.91
C ALA A 27 1.08 -14.78 23.13
N SER A 28 1.03 -15.59 24.20
CA SER A 28 0.57 -15.13 25.51
C SER A 28 1.66 -14.31 26.20
N VAL A 29 1.29 -13.15 26.73
CA VAL A 29 2.21 -12.28 27.49
C VAL A 29 2.55 -12.87 28.85
N THR A 30 1.71 -13.78 29.37
CA THR A 30 1.91 -14.46 30.66
C THR A 30 2.71 -15.75 30.56
N ALA A 31 3.08 -16.18 29.34
CA ALA A 31 3.92 -17.36 29.17
C ALA A 31 5.34 -17.09 29.71
N PRO A 32 5.94 -18.04 30.44
CA PRO A 32 7.28 -17.87 31.01
C PRO A 32 8.37 -17.70 29.94
N GLU A 33 8.15 -18.30 28.77
CA GLU A 33 8.97 -18.14 27.58
C GLU A 33 8.05 -18.09 26.35
N ILE A 34 8.46 -17.33 25.34
CA ILE A 34 7.75 -17.27 24.08
C ILE A 34 8.62 -17.93 23.03
N ASP A 35 8.22 -19.14 22.66
CA ASP A 35 8.82 -19.93 21.59
C ASP A 35 8.49 -19.30 20.23
N PRO A 36 9.48 -18.76 19.49
CA PRO A 36 9.27 -18.17 18.18
C PRO A 36 8.80 -19.17 17.11
N SER A 37 8.96 -20.48 17.34
CA SER A 37 8.47 -21.53 16.44
C SER A 37 6.99 -21.88 16.66
N ALA A 38 6.39 -21.37 17.75
CA ALA A 38 4.99 -21.59 18.10
C ALA A 38 4.15 -20.33 17.91
N GLY A 39 2.85 -20.50 17.67
CA GLY A 39 1.92 -19.36 17.54
C GLY A 39 2.07 -18.56 16.25
N HIS A 40 2.74 -19.12 15.25
CA HIS A 40 2.84 -18.56 13.91
C HIS A 40 1.46 -18.31 13.32
N LEU A 41 1.28 -17.14 12.71
CA LEU A 41 0.10 -16.85 11.93
C LEU A 41 0.30 -17.47 10.54
N ALA A 42 -0.59 -18.37 10.17
CA ALA A 42 -0.59 -18.98 8.84
C ALA A 42 -1.15 -17.98 7.82
N THR A 43 -0.26 -17.17 7.23
CA THR A 43 -0.62 -16.19 6.19
C THR A 43 -0.35 -16.69 4.77
N ASP A 44 0.39 -17.79 4.62
CA ASP A 44 0.84 -18.30 3.33
C ASP A 44 -0.31 -18.74 2.42
N ASP A 45 -1.40 -19.24 3.02
CA ASP A 45 -2.59 -19.69 2.30
C ASP A 45 -3.62 -18.58 2.07
N ILE A 46 -3.31 -17.32 2.42
CA ILE A 46 -4.23 -16.19 2.20
C ILE A 46 -4.21 -15.82 0.72
N GLU A 47 -5.35 -16.04 0.06
CA GLU A 47 -5.58 -15.59 -1.29
C GLU A 47 -6.40 -14.29 -1.31
N ILE A 48 -6.05 -13.39 -2.23
CA ILE A 48 -6.77 -12.14 -2.46
C ILE A 48 -7.31 -12.17 -3.88
N ARG A 49 -8.61 -11.87 -4.03
CA ARG A 49 -9.20 -11.63 -5.34
C ARG A 49 -8.77 -10.26 -5.83
N ILE A 50 -8.11 -10.24 -7.00
CA ILE A 50 -7.65 -9.02 -7.65
C ILE A 50 -8.44 -8.80 -8.93
N GLU A 51 -8.94 -7.58 -9.12
CA GLU A 51 -9.63 -7.15 -10.35
C GLU A 51 -8.83 -6.02 -11.03
N PRO A 52 -7.83 -6.36 -11.87
CA PRO A 52 -6.82 -5.39 -12.29
C PRO A 52 -7.38 -4.13 -12.93
N ARG A 53 -8.40 -4.23 -13.78
CA ARG A 53 -8.97 -3.07 -14.45
C ARG A 53 -9.65 -2.08 -13.50
N GLU A 54 -10.33 -2.59 -12.48
CA GLU A 54 -10.97 -1.75 -11.45
C GLU A 54 -9.92 -1.14 -10.53
N GLU A 55 -8.97 -1.96 -10.08
CA GLU A 55 -7.88 -1.52 -9.21
C GLU A 55 -6.99 -0.48 -9.89
N TRP A 56 -6.66 -0.64 -11.18
CA TRP A 56 -5.82 0.32 -11.90
C TRP A 56 -6.47 1.69 -12.04
N ALA A 57 -7.79 1.73 -12.25
CA ALA A 57 -8.54 2.98 -12.25
C ALA A 57 -8.47 3.67 -10.87
N GLN A 58 -8.62 2.91 -9.79
CA GLN A 58 -8.49 3.41 -8.43
C GLN A 58 -7.06 3.92 -8.16
N MET A 59 -6.03 3.15 -8.55
CA MET A 59 -4.63 3.49 -8.31
C MET A 59 -4.20 4.76 -9.07
N LEU A 60 -4.57 4.89 -10.34
CA LEU A 60 -4.29 6.11 -11.11
C LEU A 60 -4.99 7.32 -10.48
N ARG A 61 -6.26 7.15 -10.10
CA ARG A 61 -7.03 8.21 -9.41
C ARG A 61 -6.41 8.61 -8.08
N GLU A 62 -5.89 7.65 -7.32
CA GLU A 62 -5.24 7.93 -6.05
C GLU A 62 -3.91 8.66 -6.24
N ALA A 63 -3.10 8.27 -7.23
CA ALA A 63 -1.89 9.01 -7.58
C ALA A 63 -2.19 10.47 -7.96
N TRP A 64 -3.26 10.70 -8.74
CA TRP A 64 -3.72 12.05 -9.08
C TRP A 64 -4.21 12.83 -7.84
N ARG A 65 -5.03 12.20 -6.99
CA ARG A 65 -5.63 12.80 -5.80
C ARG A 65 -4.60 13.16 -4.74
N ILE A 66 -3.60 12.30 -4.52
CA ILE A 66 -2.51 12.56 -3.58
C ILE A 66 -1.77 13.84 -3.98
N ASN A 67 -1.47 14.03 -5.27
CA ASN A 67 -0.81 15.25 -5.73
C ASN A 67 -1.74 16.46 -5.63
N ARG A 68 -3.02 16.33 -5.97
CA ARG A 68 -3.99 17.42 -5.78
C ARG A 68 -4.08 17.89 -4.32
N ASP A 69 -4.09 16.94 -3.37
CA ASP A 69 -4.35 17.22 -1.96
C ASP A 69 -3.07 17.59 -1.18
N TYR A 70 -1.89 17.12 -1.62
CA TYR A 70 -0.64 17.20 -0.84
C TYR A 70 0.59 17.71 -1.62
N PHE A 71 0.48 18.05 -2.91
CA PHE A 71 1.61 18.65 -3.61
C PHE A 71 1.95 20.02 -3.02
N TYR A 72 3.24 20.31 -2.91
CA TYR A 72 3.72 21.43 -2.09
C TYR A 72 3.37 22.80 -2.69
N ASP A 73 3.25 22.88 -4.02
CA ASP A 73 2.80 24.07 -4.73
C ASP A 73 1.30 23.93 -5.05
N PRO A 74 0.42 24.71 -4.40
CA PRO A 74 -1.02 24.71 -4.72
C PRO A 74 -1.33 25.10 -6.16
N GLY A 75 -0.42 25.81 -6.84
CA GLY A 75 -0.54 26.16 -8.25
C GLY A 75 -0.15 25.03 -9.21
N MET A 76 0.30 23.87 -8.70
CA MET A 76 0.70 22.70 -9.48
C MET A 76 1.74 23.03 -10.56
N HIS A 77 2.64 23.97 -10.28
CA HIS A 77 3.61 24.54 -11.23
C HIS A 77 2.97 25.12 -12.52
N GLY A 78 1.71 25.54 -12.44
CA GLY A 78 0.94 26.07 -13.56
C GLY A 78 0.20 25.02 -14.39
N ALA A 79 0.28 23.73 -14.02
CA ALA A 79 -0.49 22.68 -14.66
C ALA A 79 -1.97 22.75 -14.27
N ASP A 80 -2.87 22.65 -15.25
CA ASP A 80 -4.29 22.41 -14.99
C ASP A 80 -4.48 20.94 -14.57
N TRP A 81 -4.53 20.71 -13.27
CA TRP A 81 -4.51 19.36 -12.72
C TRP A 81 -5.78 18.56 -13.03
N ASP A 82 -6.92 19.22 -13.21
CA ASP A 82 -8.15 18.56 -13.66
C ASP A 82 -8.03 18.14 -15.14
N ALA A 83 -7.46 19.00 -15.99
CA ALA A 83 -7.20 18.64 -17.39
C ALA A 83 -6.15 17.51 -17.52
N VAL A 84 -5.14 17.46 -16.63
CA VAL A 84 -4.18 16.36 -16.56
C VAL A 84 -4.89 15.04 -16.24
N TRP A 85 -5.84 15.02 -15.30
CA TRP A 85 -6.65 13.82 -15.03
C TRP A 85 -7.37 13.32 -16.28
N GLU A 86 -8.13 14.19 -16.95
CA GLU A 86 -8.88 13.81 -18.15
C GLU A 86 -7.98 13.24 -19.25
N LYS A 87 -6.80 13.85 -19.46
CA LYS A 87 -5.80 13.38 -20.43
C LYS A 87 -5.32 11.96 -20.12
N TYR A 88 -4.96 11.66 -18.87
CA TYR A 88 -4.31 10.39 -18.54
C TYR A 88 -5.31 9.27 -18.19
N ALA A 89 -6.49 9.60 -17.65
CA ALA A 89 -7.54 8.61 -17.39
C ALA A 89 -8.06 7.95 -18.68
N ALA A 90 -7.97 8.65 -19.82
CA ALA A 90 -8.34 8.11 -21.14
C ALA A 90 -7.55 6.86 -21.54
N PHE A 91 -6.37 6.61 -20.96
CA PHE A 91 -5.57 5.41 -21.25
C PHE A 91 -6.05 4.15 -20.50
N LEU A 92 -6.86 4.28 -19.43
CA LEU A 92 -7.28 3.16 -18.59
C LEU A 92 -7.88 1.96 -19.37
N PRO A 93 -8.74 2.16 -20.39
CA PRO A 93 -9.30 1.03 -21.16
C PRO A 93 -8.26 0.28 -22.00
N HIS A 94 -7.08 0.86 -22.21
CA HIS A 94 -6.04 0.35 -23.11
C HIS A 94 -4.88 -0.33 -22.38
N LEU A 95 -4.88 -0.32 -21.06
CA LEU A 95 -3.83 -0.96 -20.26
C LEU A 95 -3.96 -2.48 -20.34
N ALA A 96 -2.86 -3.18 -20.62
CA ALA A 96 -2.82 -4.64 -20.66
C ALA A 96 -2.03 -5.22 -19.47
N THR A 97 -1.12 -4.44 -18.90
CA THR A 97 -0.21 -4.88 -17.84
C THR A 97 -0.10 -3.85 -16.72
N ARG A 98 0.38 -4.29 -15.55
CA ARG A 98 0.70 -3.41 -14.43
C ARG A 98 1.77 -2.36 -14.79
N ASP A 99 2.66 -2.68 -15.74
CA ASP A 99 3.69 -1.77 -16.22
C ASP A 99 3.11 -0.65 -17.09
N ASP A 100 2.04 -0.91 -17.84
CA ASP A 100 1.32 0.12 -18.59
C ASP A 100 0.73 1.17 -17.64
N LEU A 101 0.10 0.71 -16.55
CA LEU A 101 -0.36 1.61 -15.49
C LEU A 101 0.80 2.44 -14.91
N GLY A 102 1.92 1.78 -14.59
CA GLY A 102 3.10 2.44 -14.04
C GLY A 102 3.60 3.56 -14.97
N ARG A 103 3.62 3.30 -16.27
CA ARG A 103 4.01 4.28 -17.30
C ARG A 103 3.04 5.46 -17.38
N VAL A 104 1.73 5.21 -17.35
CA VAL A 104 0.72 6.29 -17.35
C VAL A 104 0.82 7.15 -16.10
N ILE A 105 1.01 6.54 -14.92
CA ILE A 105 1.25 7.29 -13.68
C ILE A 105 2.53 8.15 -13.82
N GLN A 106 3.62 7.58 -14.32
CA GLN A 106 4.87 8.31 -14.51
C GLN A 106 4.70 9.53 -15.43
N TRP A 107 4.01 9.36 -16.57
CA TRP A 107 3.74 10.47 -17.49
C TRP A 107 2.87 11.55 -16.85
N MET A 108 1.81 11.16 -16.15
CA MET A 108 0.94 12.09 -15.43
C MET A 108 1.71 12.92 -14.40
N LEU A 109 2.56 12.29 -13.59
CA LEU A 109 3.32 12.99 -12.56
C LEU A 109 4.46 13.85 -13.13
N SER A 110 4.91 13.54 -14.35
CA SER A 110 5.94 14.33 -15.03
C SER A 110 5.43 15.70 -15.49
N GLU A 111 4.11 15.92 -15.56
CA GLU A 111 3.52 17.25 -15.80
C GLU A 111 3.80 18.25 -14.65
N LEU A 112 4.20 17.74 -13.47
CA LEU A 112 4.59 18.55 -12.31
C LEU A 112 6.10 18.77 -12.19
N ALA A 113 6.92 18.22 -13.11
CA ALA A 113 8.35 18.44 -13.08
C ALA A 113 8.72 19.82 -13.64
N VAL A 114 9.73 20.47 -13.06
CA VAL A 114 10.31 21.77 -13.46
C VAL A 114 11.82 21.69 -13.50
#